data_AF-A0A847B346-F1
#
_entry.id   AF-A0A847B346-F1
#
_cell.length_a   1.000
_cell.length_b   1.000
_cell.length_c   1.000
_cell.angle_alpha   90.00
_cell.angle_beta   90.00
_cell.angle_gamma   90.00
#
_symmetry.space_group_name_H-M   'P 1'
#
loop_
_entity.id
_entity.type
_entity.pdbx_description
1 polymer ?
#
loop_
_entity_poly.entity_id
_entity_poly.type
_entity_poly.pdbx_seq_one_letter_code
_entity_poly.pdbx_strand_id
1 'polypeptide(L)'
;PVLTVPTIQNDVNNEYGIHAFFEASSMRKFNGRYYFIYSSQAGHELCYCIGDNPMGPFKKGGVLVSNGDIGLGEAVDPKSARDFTGNTPGSMLEANGRFYVFAHRQTNKCQFSRQGFAEEVFIAEDGSIKQVERTSQGLYGKPLPGKGEYFASICCGLRAIKGNRFYGIFKFGHRKEPFLTQHGRDREDNPNQYIKNFNDGCSVTYKYFDLGKTKSFGIEVNGTAKGKLIMKYGKKEAVQEINLKKEMKIIKFPVKRGGKKDQVTFVYEGKGALDLTKLFLN
;
A
#
# COMPACT_ATOMS: atom_id res chain seq x y z
N PRO A 1 -15.67 -7.41 -32.54
CA PRO A 1 -14.59 -7.16 -31.55
C PRO A 1 -13.78 -8.45 -31.37
N VAL A 2 -12.45 -8.37 -31.26
CA VAL A 2 -11.59 -9.55 -31.05
C VAL A 2 -11.17 -9.57 -29.58
N LEU A 3 -11.41 -10.69 -28.89
CA LEU A 3 -10.94 -10.89 -27.52
C LEU A 3 -9.44 -11.18 -27.56
N THR A 4 -8.62 -10.27 -27.03
CA THR A 4 -7.16 -10.38 -27.09
C THR A 4 -6.52 -10.92 -25.80
N VAL A 5 -7.22 -10.82 -24.67
CA VAL A 5 -6.79 -11.38 -23.38
C VAL A 5 -7.95 -12.14 -22.75
N PRO A 6 -7.76 -13.40 -22.29
CA PRO A 6 -8.83 -14.21 -21.74
C PRO A 6 -9.46 -13.63 -20.47
N THR A 7 -10.80 -13.71 -20.38
CA THR A 7 -11.55 -13.60 -19.13
C THR A 7 -11.66 -14.97 -18.48
N ILE A 8 -12.13 -15.04 -17.23
CA ILE A 8 -12.36 -16.32 -16.54
C ILE A 8 -13.33 -17.26 -17.29
N GLN A 9 -14.22 -16.71 -18.12
CA GLN A 9 -15.17 -17.50 -18.92
C GLN A 9 -14.53 -18.18 -20.12
N ASN A 10 -13.41 -17.63 -20.64
CA ASN A 10 -12.79 -18.06 -21.89
C ASN A 10 -11.33 -18.53 -21.71
N ASP A 11 -10.87 -18.69 -20.48
CA ASP A 11 -9.56 -19.26 -20.12
C ASP A 11 -9.61 -20.80 -20.15
N VAL A 12 -9.81 -21.36 -21.35
CA VAL A 12 -10.12 -22.79 -21.57
C VAL A 12 -9.06 -23.73 -20.97
N ASN A 13 -7.78 -23.31 -20.97
CA ASN A 13 -6.67 -24.09 -20.42
C ASN A 13 -6.37 -23.78 -18.95
N ASN A 14 -7.15 -22.88 -18.31
CA ASN A 14 -6.92 -22.38 -16.95
C ASN A 14 -5.49 -21.82 -16.78
N GLU A 15 -4.95 -21.17 -17.82
CA GLU A 15 -3.60 -20.59 -17.81
C GLU A 15 -3.56 -19.33 -16.94
N TYR A 16 -4.68 -18.62 -16.82
CA TYR A 16 -4.83 -17.38 -16.06
C TYR A 16 -5.48 -17.61 -14.69
N GLY A 17 -6.54 -18.43 -14.64
CA GLY A 17 -7.33 -18.67 -13.43
C GLY A 17 -7.89 -17.38 -12.84
N ILE A 18 -7.69 -17.16 -11.53
CA ILE A 18 -8.11 -15.93 -10.85
C ILE A 18 -7.39 -14.67 -11.36
N HIS A 19 -6.30 -14.83 -12.12
CA HIS A 19 -5.54 -13.73 -12.71
C HIS A 19 -6.04 -13.34 -14.11
N ALA A 20 -7.17 -13.92 -14.57
CA ALA A 20 -7.77 -13.58 -15.86
C ALA A 20 -8.31 -12.14 -15.88
N PHE A 21 -8.49 -11.61 -17.09
CA PHE A 21 -8.97 -10.24 -17.30
C PHE A 21 -10.36 -10.03 -16.68
N PHE A 22 -10.50 -8.92 -15.93
CA PHE A 22 -11.79 -8.46 -15.42
C PHE A 22 -12.11 -7.03 -15.90
N GLU A 23 -11.24 -6.06 -15.62
CA GLU A 23 -11.50 -4.64 -15.93
C GLU A 23 -10.23 -3.80 -16.14
N ALA A 24 -10.42 -2.49 -16.36
CA ALA A 24 -9.36 -1.47 -16.36
C ALA A 24 -8.21 -1.72 -17.34
N SER A 25 -8.56 -2.03 -18.60
CA SER A 25 -7.58 -2.22 -19.67
C SER A 25 -6.72 -0.98 -19.89
N SER A 26 -5.41 -1.19 -20.02
CA SER A 26 -4.45 -0.13 -20.32
C SER A 26 -3.33 -0.67 -21.20
N MET A 27 -3.28 -0.21 -22.45
CA MET A 27 -2.21 -0.57 -23.38
C MET A 27 -1.01 0.38 -23.22
N ARG A 28 0.19 -0.19 -23.10
CA ARG A 28 1.46 0.55 -23.12
C ARG A 28 2.41 -0.04 -24.14
N LYS A 29 3.35 0.78 -24.61
CA LYS A 29 4.46 0.33 -25.47
C LYS A 29 5.77 0.72 -24.81
N PHE A 30 6.58 -0.28 -24.48
CA PHE A 30 7.91 -0.10 -23.88
C PHE A 30 8.90 -0.98 -24.62
N ASN A 31 10.07 -0.45 -24.95
CA ASN A 31 11.14 -1.18 -25.62
C ASN A 31 10.66 -1.98 -26.85
N GLY A 32 9.78 -1.37 -27.65
CA GLY A 32 9.23 -1.99 -28.86
C GLY A 32 8.10 -3.00 -28.65
N ARG A 33 7.81 -3.44 -27.42
CA ARG A 33 6.77 -4.43 -27.09
C ARG A 33 5.52 -3.78 -26.51
N TYR A 34 4.38 -4.43 -26.69
CA TYR A 34 3.09 -4.01 -26.17
C TYR A 34 2.80 -4.70 -24.83
N TYR A 35 2.46 -3.91 -23.83
CA TYR A 35 2.09 -4.35 -22.49
C TYR A 35 0.60 -4.05 -22.28
N PHE A 36 -0.22 -5.09 -22.25
CA PHE A 36 -1.62 -4.98 -21.90
C PHE A 36 -1.78 -5.15 -20.39
N ILE A 37 -2.03 -4.06 -19.68
CA ILE A 37 -2.18 -4.01 -18.23
C ILE A 37 -3.67 -4.04 -17.88
N TYR A 38 -4.04 -4.75 -16.83
CA TYR A 38 -5.43 -4.91 -16.44
C TYR A 38 -5.61 -5.26 -14.97
N SER A 39 -6.81 -5.01 -14.44
CA SER A 39 -7.24 -5.50 -13.13
C SER A 39 -7.84 -6.89 -13.30
N SER A 40 -7.37 -7.85 -12.50
CA SER A 40 -7.75 -9.26 -12.65
C SER A 40 -9.03 -9.64 -11.90
N GLN A 41 -9.52 -10.86 -12.13
CA GLN A 41 -10.67 -11.43 -11.43
C GLN A 41 -10.46 -11.57 -9.91
N ALA A 42 -9.21 -11.70 -9.44
CA ALA A 42 -8.87 -11.66 -8.02
C ALA A 42 -9.23 -10.30 -7.40
N GLY A 43 -9.31 -9.25 -8.22
CA GLY A 43 -9.89 -7.95 -7.86
C GLY A 43 -9.02 -7.09 -6.95
N HIS A 44 -7.85 -7.56 -6.50
CA HIS A 44 -6.95 -6.79 -5.62
C HIS A 44 -5.60 -6.48 -6.25
N GLU A 45 -5.40 -6.79 -7.53
CA GLU A 45 -4.10 -6.73 -8.20
C GLU A 45 -4.19 -6.17 -9.63
N LEU A 46 -3.06 -5.65 -10.10
CA LEU A 46 -2.81 -5.34 -11.51
C LEU A 46 -1.95 -6.43 -12.12
N CYS A 47 -2.41 -6.97 -13.23
CA CYS A 47 -1.70 -7.95 -14.04
C CYS A 47 -1.30 -7.35 -15.38
N TYR A 48 -0.42 -8.05 -16.10
CA TYR A 48 -0.05 -7.67 -17.47
C TYR A 48 0.20 -8.87 -18.37
N CYS A 49 0.03 -8.65 -19.67
CA CYS A 49 0.47 -9.53 -20.75
C CYS A 49 1.35 -8.76 -21.74
N ILE A 50 2.24 -9.47 -22.44
CA ILE A 50 3.19 -8.88 -23.41
C ILE A 50 2.92 -9.44 -24.81
N GLY A 51 2.99 -8.60 -25.84
CA GLY A 51 2.90 -9.01 -27.24
C GLY A 51 3.69 -8.10 -28.17
N ASP A 52 3.97 -8.55 -29.39
CA ASP A 52 4.70 -7.77 -30.39
C ASP A 52 3.76 -6.97 -31.33
N ASN A 53 2.45 -7.21 -31.23
CA ASN A 53 1.39 -6.51 -31.95
C ASN A 53 0.35 -5.96 -30.95
N PRO A 54 -0.19 -4.74 -31.13
CA PRO A 54 -1.20 -4.18 -30.23
C PRO A 54 -2.50 -5.01 -30.17
N MET A 55 -2.74 -5.88 -31.15
CA MET A 55 -3.90 -6.76 -31.25
C MET A 55 -3.61 -8.19 -30.77
N GLY A 56 -2.41 -8.46 -30.25
CA GLY A 56 -1.99 -9.80 -29.83
C GLY A 56 -1.48 -10.69 -30.97
N PRO A 57 -1.23 -11.99 -30.71
CA PRO A 57 -1.50 -12.67 -29.44
C PRO A 57 -0.63 -12.14 -28.29
N PHE A 58 -1.17 -12.18 -27.08
CA PHE A 58 -0.46 -11.78 -25.87
C PHE A 58 -0.02 -13.00 -25.07
N LYS A 59 1.22 -12.99 -24.59
CA LYS A 59 1.74 -13.94 -23.61
C LYS A 59 1.49 -13.42 -22.20
N LYS A 60 0.95 -14.27 -21.32
CA LYS A 60 0.77 -13.95 -19.90
C LYS A 60 2.10 -13.51 -19.27
N GLY A 61 2.10 -12.36 -18.61
CA GLY A 61 3.19 -11.91 -17.77
C GLY A 61 2.97 -12.40 -16.35
N GLY A 62 2.56 -11.49 -15.48
CA GLY A 62 2.26 -11.78 -14.07
C GLY A 62 1.59 -10.61 -13.38
N VAL A 63 1.71 -10.56 -12.06
CA VAL A 63 1.22 -9.46 -11.22
C VAL A 63 2.27 -8.35 -11.21
N LEU A 64 1.86 -7.11 -11.50
CA LEU A 64 2.68 -5.91 -11.32
C LEU A 64 2.70 -5.47 -9.85
N VAL A 65 1.51 -5.33 -9.26
CA VAL A 65 1.32 -4.90 -7.87
C VAL A 65 -0.01 -5.43 -7.35
N SER A 66 -0.06 -5.73 -6.04
CA SER A 66 -1.29 -6.10 -5.35
C SER A 66 -1.54 -5.18 -4.16
N ASN A 67 -2.78 -4.75 -3.98
CA ASN A 67 -3.22 -4.24 -2.69
C ASN A 67 -2.94 -5.30 -1.62
N GLY A 68 -2.32 -4.87 -0.53
CA GLY A 68 -1.91 -5.75 0.56
C GLY A 68 -0.74 -6.68 0.24
N ASP A 69 -0.05 -6.48 -0.88
CA ASP A 69 1.11 -7.27 -1.32
C ASP A 69 0.85 -8.79 -1.37
N ILE A 70 -0.39 -9.21 -1.68
CA ILE A 70 -0.72 -10.63 -1.88
C ILE A 70 0.16 -11.19 -3.01
N GLY A 71 0.76 -12.35 -2.79
CA GLY A 71 1.77 -12.95 -3.67
C GLY A 71 3.22 -12.70 -3.21
N LEU A 72 3.44 -11.87 -2.20
CA LEU A 72 4.78 -11.55 -1.68
C LEU A 72 4.97 -11.98 -0.21
N GLY A 73 5.92 -12.88 0.03
CA GLY A 73 6.24 -13.36 1.38
C GLY A 73 5.05 -14.08 2.02
N GLU A 74 4.68 -13.71 3.25
CA GLU A 74 3.58 -14.35 3.99
C GLU A 74 2.17 -13.90 3.55
N ALA A 75 2.06 -12.90 2.68
CA ALA A 75 0.76 -12.40 2.21
C ALA A 75 0.26 -13.29 1.07
N VAL A 76 -0.67 -14.19 1.39
CA VAL A 76 -1.22 -15.19 0.46
C VAL A 76 -2.71 -15.00 0.20
N ASP A 77 -3.40 -14.25 1.05
CA ASP A 77 -4.83 -13.99 0.98
C ASP A 77 -5.18 -12.64 1.65
N PRO A 78 -6.43 -12.14 1.55
CA PRO A 78 -6.82 -10.90 2.21
C PRO A 78 -6.63 -10.87 3.72
N LYS A 79 -6.64 -12.03 4.40
CA LYS A 79 -6.49 -12.12 5.87
C LYS A 79 -5.04 -11.87 6.30
N SER A 80 -4.09 -12.44 5.56
CA SER A 80 -2.65 -12.32 5.74
C SER A 80 -2.04 -11.08 5.08
N ALA A 81 -2.79 -10.42 4.20
CA ALA A 81 -2.40 -9.22 3.48
C ALA A 81 -1.82 -8.12 4.39
N ARG A 82 -0.82 -7.39 3.87
CA ARG A 82 -0.16 -6.28 4.59
C ARG A 82 -1.03 -5.03 4.72
N ASP A 83 -2.11 -4.94 3.95
CA ASP A 83 -3.09 -3.85 3.96
C ASP A 83 -4.47 -4.39 3.56
N PHE A 84 -5.51 -3.61 3.81
CA PHE A 84 -6.86 -3.94 3.33
C PHE A 84 -6.91 -3.90 1.81
N THR A 85 -7.62 -4.86 1.24
CA THR A 85 -7.66 -5.09 -0.21
C THR A 85 -8.98 -4.64 -0.82
N GLY A 86 -9.05 -4.61 -2.15
CA GLY A 86 -10.17 -4.15 -2.95
C GLY A 86 -9.69 -3.82 -4.36
N ASN A 87 -10.61 -3.43 -5.25
CA ASN A 87 -10.32 -3.08 -6.64
C ASN A 87 -9.04 -2.24 -6.80
N THR A 88 -8.26 -2.50 -7.85
CA THR A 88 -7.03 -1.73 -8.11
C THR A 88 -6.77 -1.43 -9.58
N PRO A 89 -7.71 -0.78 -10.31
CA PRO A 89 -7.38 -0.13 -11.57
C PRO A 89 -6.11 0.70 -11.52
N GLY A 90 -5.39 0.73 -12.66
CA GLY A 90 -4.13 1.42 -12.77
C GLY A 90 -3.42 1.13 -14.09
N SER A 91 -2.17 1.54 -14.20
CA SER A 91 -1.38 1.45 -15.42
C SER A 91 0.11 1.60 -15.11
N MET A 92 0.94 1.59 -16.15
CA MET A 92 2.36 1.95 -16.07
C MET A 92 2.67 3.21 -16.86
N LEU A 93 3.74 3.91 -16.47
CA LEU A 93 4.28 5.05 -17.19
C LEU A 93 5.81 5.07 -17.06
N GLU A 94 6.49 5.47 -18.13
CA GLU A 94 7.90 5.85 -18.09
C GLU A 94 8.01 7.35 -17.77
N ALA A 95 8.80 7.70 -16.76
CA ALA A 95 9.09 9.07 -16.40
C ALA A 95 10.55 9.21 -15.98
N ASN A 96 11.28 10.14 -16.58
CA ASN A 96 12.70 10.39 -16.33
C ASN A 96 13.57 9.12 -16.43
N GLY A 97 13.35 8.31 -17.47
CA GLY A 97 14.10 7.08 -17.73
C GLY A 97 13.84 5.94 -16.73
N ARG A 98 12.77 6.03 -15.93
CA ARG A 98 12.35 5.03 -14.95
C ARG A 98 10.90 4.64 -15.19
N PHE A 99 10.57 3.38 -14.97
CA PHE A 99 9.22 2.87 -15.14
C PHE A 99 8.51 2.78 -13.79
N TYR A 100 7.25 3.17 -13.77
CA TYR A 100 6.43 3.11 -12.57
C TYR A 100 5.09 2.46 -12.87
N VAL A 101 4.61 1.67 -11.92
CA VAL A 101 3.20 1.29 -11.84
C VAL A 101 2.46 2.34 -11.02
N PHE A 102 1.31 2.78 -11.51
CA PHE A 102 0.38 3.67 -10.84
C PHE A 102 -0.90 2.90 -10.57
N ALA A 103 -1.36 2.90 -9.33
CA ALA A 103 -2.56 2.19 -8.91
C ALA A 103 -3.22 2.92 -7.75
N HIS A 104 -4.29 2.35 -7.20
CA HIS A 104 -4.91 2.87 -5.98
C HIS A 104 -5.16 1.79 -4.95
N ARG A 105 -5.27 2.24 -3.70
CA ARG A 105 -5.66 1.44 -2.54
C ARG A 105 -6.91 1.99 -1.88
N GLN A 106 -7.49 1.20 -0.99
CA GLN A 106 -8.77 1.51 -0.37
C GLN A 106 -8.64 2.52 0.77
N THR A 107 -9.56 3.49 0.79
CA THR A 107 -9.79 4.41 1.90
C THR A 107 -11.25 4.32 2.33
N ASN A 108 -11.60 4.85 3.51
CA ASN A 108 -12.98 4.89 4.00
C ASN A 108 -13.75 3.54 3.99
N LYS A 109 -13.03 2.41 3.98
CA LYS A 109 -13.53 1.03 4.15
C LYS A 109 -14.52 0.58 3.08
N CYS A 110 -14.36 1.05 1.85
CA CYS A 110 -15.15 0.61 0.70
C CYS A 110 -14.38 0.77 -0.60
N GLN A 111 -14.88 0.13 -1.66
CA GLN A 111 -14.27 0.16 -3.00
C GLN A 111 -14.41 1.47 -3.78
N PHE A 112 -15.20 2.41 -3.27
CA PHE A 112 -15.51 3.67 -3.97
C PHE A 112 -14.67 4.84 -3.45
N SER A 113 -13.89 4.63 -2.40
CA SER A 113 -13.03 5.66 -1.80
C SER A 113 -11.60 5.17 -1.84
N ARG A 114 -10.72 5.92 -2.48
CA ARG A 114 -9.41 5.43 -2.88
C ARG A 114 -8.33 6.49 -2.70
N GLN A 115 -7.08 6.04 -2.60
CA GLN A 115 -5.90 6.89 -2.63
C GLN A 115 -4.93 6.32 -3.66
N GLY A 116 -4.47 7.18 -4.57
CA GLY A 116 -3.47 6.81 -5.57
C GLY A 116 -2.10 6.56 -4.92
N PHE A 117 -1.34 5.64 -5.50
CA PHE A 117 0.06 5.41 -5.18
C PHE A 117 0.82 5.02 -6.45
N ALA A 118 2.15 5.06 -6.38
CA ALA A 118 3.00 4.61 -7.45
C ALA A 118 4.21 3.87 -6.88
N GLU A 119 4.70 2.87 -7.60
CA GLU A 119 5.92 2.14 -7.25
C GLU A 119 6.79 2.00 -8.49
N GLU A 120 8.11 2.07 -8.33
CA GLU A 120 9.03 1.80 -9.42
C GLU A 120 8.97 0.31 -9.81
N VAL A 121 8.98 0.04 -11.10
CA VAL A 121 9.06 -1.31 -11.68
C VAL A 121 10.27 -1.42 -12.58
N PHE A 122 10.82 -2.63 -12.67
CA PHE A 122 11.95 -2.93 -13.55
C PHE A 122 11.49 -3.89 -14.63
N ILE A 123 11.67 -3.48 -15.89
CA ILE A 123 11.43 -4.31 -17.06
C ILE A 123 12.74 -5.07 -17.35
N ALA A 124 12.71 -6.38 -17.22
CA ALA A 124 13.84 -7.25 -17.54
C ALA A 124 14.10 -7.27 -19.05
N GLU A 125 15.26 -7.80 -19.46
CA GLU A 125 15.66 -7.88 -20.87
C GLU A 125 14.65 -8.67 -21.73
N ASP A 126 14.03 -9.71 -21.18
CA ASP A 126 12.99 -10.50 -21.85
C ASP A 126 11.62 -9.80 -21.90
N GLY A 127 11.52 -8.61 -21.29
CA GLY A 127 10.32 -7.81 -21.13
C GLY A 127 9.51 -8.13 -19.88
N SER A 128 9.86 -9.16 -19.11
CA SER A 128 9.13 -9.52 -17.89
C SER A 128 9.32 -8.49 -16.78
N ILE A 129 8.31 -8.37 -15.94
CA ILE A 129 8.26 -7.50 -14.77
C ILE A 129 7.89 -8.39 -13.58
N LYS A 130 8.69 -8.31 -12.52
CA LYS A 130 8.39 -8.96 -11.24
C LYS A 130 7.38 -8.11 -10.47
N GLN A 131 6.52 -8.77 -9.69
CA GLN A 131 5.63 -8.07 -8.77
C GLN A 131 6.46 -7.20 -7.82
N VAL A 132 6.07 -5.93 -7.71
CA VAL A 132 6.67 -4.98 -6.78
C VAL A 132 5.85 -4.88 -5.50
N GLU A 133 6.55 -4.67 -4.39
CA GLU A 133 5.91 -4.38 -3.11
C GLU A 133 5.46 -2.92 -3.04
N ARG A 134 4.43 -2.63 -2.24
CA ARG A 134 4.09 -1.24 -1.92
C ARG A 134 5.01 -0.68 -0.84
N THR A 135 5.40 0.58 -1.02
CA THR A 135 6.28 1.34 -0.14
C THR A 135 5.66 2.68 0.23
N SER A 136 6.28 3.38 1.18
CA SER A 136 6.00 4.78 1.51
C SER A 136 6.78 5.75 0.63
N GLN A 137 7.70 5.26 -0.21
CA GLN A 137 8.60 6.10 -1.01
C GLN A 137 7.88 6.72 -2.21
N GLY A 138 6.88 6.03 -2.77
CA GLY A 138 6.21 6.47 -3.98
C GLY A 138 7.20 6.69 -5.12
N LEU A 139 7.11 7.86 -5.75
CA LEU A 139 8.01 8.27 -6.84
C LEU A 139 9.43 8.66 -6.38
N TYR A 140 9.72 8.67 -5.08
CA TYR A 140 11.01 9.15 -4.56
C TYR A 140 12.19 8.26 -4.95
N GLY A 141 11.98 6.93 -5.08
CA GLY A 141 12.96 6.00 -5.66
C GLY A 141 14.16 5.61 -4.80
N LYS A 142 14.27 6.14 -3.58
CA LYS A 142 15.33 5.80 -2.62
C LYS A 142 14.80 5.90 -1.19
N PRO A 143 15.49 5.40 -0.16
CA PRO A 143 15.00 5.52 1.21
C PRO A 143 14.64 6.97 1.55
N LEU A 144 13.47 7.18 2.13
CA LEU A 144 13.01 8.49 2.58
C LEU A 144 13.98 9.06 3.62
N PRO A 145 14.28 10.37 3.61
CA PRO A 145 15.15 10.96 4.61
C PRO A 145 14.67 10.69 6.04
N GLY A 146 15.58 10.31 6.93
CA GLY A 146 15.31 10.16 8.36
C GLY A 146 15.15 11.49 9.10
N LYS A 147 14.67 12.54 8.43
CA LYS A 147 14.50 13.89 8.96
C LYS A 147 13.34 14.58 8.24
N GLY A 148 12.50 15.29 8.98
CA GLY A 148 11.41 16.11 8.43
C GLY A 148 10.03 15.65 8.87
N GLU A 149 9.01 16.19 8.21
CA GLU A 149 7.61 15.86 8.43
C GLU A 149 7.04 15.06 7.26
N TYR A 150 6.26 14.03 7.57
CA TYR A 150 5.57 13.19 6.59
C TYR A 150 4.12 12.97 7.02
N PHE A 151 3.20 12.81 6.08
CA PHE A 151 1.84 12.38 6.44
C PHE A 151 1.85 10.93 6.93
N ALA A 152 1.14 10.62 8.00
CA ALA A 152 0.94 9.24 8.44
C ALA A 152 0.21 8.40 7.36
N SER A 153 -0.52 9.06 6.46
CA SER A 153 -1.17 8.42 5.33
C SER A 153 -0.21 7.89 4.27
N ILE A 154 1.11 8.09 4.33
CA ILE A 154 2.04 7.40 3.40
C ILE A 154 2.33 5.95 3.81
N CYS A 155 1.68 5.43 4.85
CA CYS A 155 1.85 4.05 5.29
C CYS A 155 1.66 3.07 4.11
N CYS A 156 2.43 2.00 4.07
CA CYS A 156 2.35 0.97 3.02
C CYS A 156 1.83 -0.37 3.54
N GLY A 157 1.63 -0.47 4.87
CA GLY A 157 0.89 -1.57 5.49
C GLY A 157 0.05 -1.06 6.64
N LEU A 158 -1.17 -1.57 6.75
CA LEU A 158 -2.13 -1.26 7.79
C LEU A 158 -2.88 -2.55 8.15
N ARG A 159 -2.82 -2.98 9.41
CA ARG A 159 -3.39 -4.27 9.84
C ARG A 159 -4.24 -4.12 11.09
N ALA A 160 -5.35 -4.83 11.13
CA ALA A 160 -6.10 -5.09 12.36
C ALA A 160 -5.60 -6.38 13.05
N ILE A 161 -5.88 -6.51 14.34
CA ILE A 161 -5.48 -7.68 15.15
C ILE A 161 -6.00 -9.02 14.60
N LYS A 162 -7.15 -9.01 13.92
CA LYS A 162 -7.77 -10.22 13.34
C LYS A 162 -7.35 -10.48 11.88
N GLY A 163 -6.35 -9.75 11.38
CA GLY A 163 -6.01 -9.74 9.97
C GLY A 163 -6.85 -8.76 9.16
N ASN A 164 -6.56 -8.70 7.87
CA ASN A 164 -7.22 -7.80 6.93
C ASN A 164 -8.34 -8.50 6.16
N ARG A 165 -8.97 -7.77 5.24
CA ARG A 165 -10.00 -8.31 4.35
C ARG A 165 -10.06 -7.53 3.05
N PHE A 166 -10.80 -8.10 2.11
CA PHE A 166 -11.24 -7.43 0.91
C PHE A 166 -12.44 -6.55 1.23
N TYR A 167 -12.32 -5.24 0.99
CA TYR A 167 -13.43 -4.32 1.13
C TYR A 167 -14.42 -4.50 -0.01
N GLY A 168 -15.69 -4.64 0.36
CA GLY A 168 -16.80 -4.61 -0.59
C GLY A 168 -17.39 -3.22 -0.73
N ILE A 169 -18.59 -3.20 -1.31
CA ILE A 169 -19.41 -2.00 -1.52
C ILE A 169 -19.88 -1.42 -0.17
N PHE A 170 -20.28 -2.28 0.75
CA PHE A 170 -20.88 -1.88 2.02
C PHE A 170 -19.87 -1.79 3.17
N LYS A 171 -20.06 -0.79 4.05
CA LYS A 171 -19.17 -0.50 5.19
C LYS A 171 -19.54 -1.26 6.47
N PHE A 172 -20.51 -2.16 6.42
CA PHE A 172 -21.00 -2.88 7.60
C PHE A 172 -19.95 -3.84 8.15
N GLY A 173 -19.82 -3.89 9.48
CA GLY A 173 -18.90 -4.81 10.18
C GLY A 173 -17.48 -4.27 10.46
N HIS A 174 -17.09 -3.14 9.87
CA HIS A 174 -15.70 -2.64 9.95
C HIS A 174 -15.43 -1.68 11.12
N ARG A 175 -15.97 -1.97 12.32
CA ARG A 175 -15.92 -1.03 13.47
C ARG A 175 -14.55 -0.96 14.15
N LYS A 176 -13.80 -2.07 14.18
CA LYS A 176 -12.48 -2.16 14.84
C LYS A 176 -11.31 -2.08 13.85
N GLU A 177 -11.58 -1.73 12.61
CA GLU A 177 -10.54 -1.68 11.58
C GLU A 177 -9.98 -0.26 11.49
N PRO A 178 -8.64 -0.11 11.47
CA PRO A 178 -8.04 1.16 11.13
C PRO A 178 -8.20 1.41 9.63
N PHE A 179 -8.33 2.67 9.22
CA PHE A 179 -8.51 2.99 7.81
C PHE A 179 -7.98 4.38 7.47
N LEU A 180 -7.58 4.55 6.22
CA LEU A 180 -7.21 5.86 5.68
C LEU A 180 -8.46 6.68 5.40
N THR A 181 -8.42 7.96 5.76
CA THR A 181 -9.49 8.93 5.48
C THR A 181 -8.90 10.34 5.43
N GLN A 182 -9.75 11.36 5.27
CA GLN A 182 -9.36 12.76 5.25
C GLN A 182 -10.42 13.61 5.92
N HIS A 183 -10.09 14.83 6.34
CA HIS A 183 -11.12 15.75 6.80
C HIS A 183 -11.81 16.39 5.60
N GLY A 184 -13.12 16.61 5.69
CA GLY A 184 -13.90 17.25 4.63
C GLY A 184 -14.09 16.37 3.39
N ARG A 185 -14.47 17.03 2.29
CA ARG A 185 -14.72 16.39 0.99
C ARG A 185 -13.43 16.33 0.14
N ASP A 186 -13.52 15.64 -1.00
CA ASP A 186 -12.45 15.62 -2.00
C ASP A 186 -12.10 17.03 -2.48
N ARG A 187 -10.80 17.25 -2.69
CA ARG A 187 -10.17 18.49 -3.10
C ARG A 187 -8.72 18.25 -3.52
N GLU A 188 -8.16 19.19 -4.27
CA GLU A 188 -6.79 19.14 -4.81
C GLU A 188 -5.76 19.84 -3.91
N ASP A 189 -6.20 20.66 -2.97
CA ASP A 189 -5.36 21.49 -2.11
C ASP A 189 -5.43 21.06 -0.62
N ASN A 190 -4.47 21.53 0.17
CA ASN A 190 -4.46 21.36 1.63
C ASN A 190 -4.65 19.88 2.08
N PRO A 191 -3.71 18.99 1.71
CA PRO A 191 -3.80 17.57 2.04
C PRO A 191 -3.81 17.37 3.56
N ASN A 192 -4.72 16.52 4.03
CA ASN A 192 -4.84 16.18 5.45
C ASN A 192 -5.31 14.73 5.66
N GLN A 193 -4.89 13.84 4.77
CA GLN A 193 -5.18 12.41 4.90
C GLN A 193 -4.48 11.84 6.14
N TYR A 194 -5.20 11.02 6.89
CA TYR A 194 -4.75 10.44 8.15
C TYR A 194 -5.26 9.01 8.32
N ILE A 195 -4.69 8.28 9.27
CA ILE A 195 -5.16 6.95 9.67
C ILE A 195 -6.12 7.12 10.82
N LYS A 196 -7.36 6.67 10.64
CA LYS A 196 -8.40 6.73 11.65
C LYS A 196 -8.54 5.39 12.37
N ASN A 197 -8.96 5.45 13.64
CA ASN A 197 -9.35 4.26 14.41
C ASN A 197 -8.22 3.25 14.62
N PHE A 198 -7.00 3.71 14.85
CA PHE A 198 -5.86 2.88 15.25
C PHE A 198 -6.08 2.42 16.70
N ASN A 199 -6.53 1.17 16.85
CA ASN A 199 -6.99 0.60 18.12
C ASN A 199 -6.21 -0.68 18.47
N ASP A 200 -6.60 -1.36 19.55
CA ASP A 200 -5.88 -2.50 20.12
C ASP A 200 -5.44 -3.55 19.09
N GLY A 201 -4.16 -3.89 19.13
CA GLY A 201 -3.49 -4.83 18.22
C GLY A 201 -3.38 -4.37 16.77
N CYS A 202 -3.77 -3.14 16.44
CA CYS A 202 -3.53 -2.59 15.11
C CYS A 202 -2.03 -2.33 14.89
N SER A 203 -1.59 -2.51 13.66
CA SER A 203 -0.24 -2.13 13.23
C SER A 203 -0.25 -1.28 11.98
N VAL A 204 0.67 -0.31 11.91
CA VAL A 204 0.92 0.51 10.72
C VAL A 204 2.39 0.42 10.36
N THR A 205 2.70 0.24 9.08
CA THR A 205 4.05 0.06 8.56
C THR A 205 4.40 1.11 7.52
N TYR A 206 5.65 1.57 7.58
CA TYR A 206 6.25 2.51 6.64
C TYR A 206 7.58 1.95 6.12
N LYS A 207 7.78 1.98 4.80
CA LYS A 207 8.99 1.48 4.11
C LYS A 207 9.46 2.52 3.10
N TYR A 208 10.73 2.81 2.88
CA TYR A 208 11.90 2.61 3.72
C TYR A 208 12.43 4.00 4.08
N PHE A 209 13.03 4.13 5.27
CA PHE A 209 13.69 5.36 5.71
C PHE A 209 15.20 5.15 5.88
N ASP A 210 16.00 6.17 5.58
CA ASP A 210 17.39 6.26 6.04
C ASP A 210 17.42 6.81 7.46
N LEU A 211 17.45 5.91 8.44
CA LEU A 211 17.49 6.24 9.87
C LEU A 211 18.92 6.35 10.42
N GLY A 212 19.95 6.32 9.58
CA GLY A 212 21.36 6.24 10.01
C GLY A 212 21.80 7.39 10.91
N LYS A 213 21.20 8.57 10.74
CA LYS A 213 21.47 9.78 11.55
C LYS A 213 20.26 10.22 12.39
N THR A 214 19.14 9.51 12.30
CA THR A 214 17.92 9.85 13.04
C THR A 214 18.10 9.55 14.52
N LYS A 215 17.78 10.53 15.36
CA LYS A 215 17.79 10.45 16.82
C LYS A 215 16.43 10.08 17.38
N SER A 216 15.36 10.52 16.73
CA SER A 216 13.98 10.29 17.16
C SER A 216 13.02 10.16 15.98
N PHE A 217 12.06 9.26 16.12
CA PHE A 217 10.92 9.10 15.22
C PHE A 217 9.65 9.38 16.01
N GLY A 218 8.94 10.44 15.65
CA GLY A 218 7.70 10.87 16.27
C GLY A 218 6.48 10.51 15.44
N ILE A 219 5.38 10.24 16.12
CA ILE A 219 4.05 10.10 15.51
C ILE A 219 3.08 11.05 16.23
N GLU A 220 2.40 11.90 15.46
CA GLU A 220 1.31 12.72 15.97
C GLU A 220 0.03 11.90 16.01
N VAL A 221 -0.58 11.92 17.19
CA VAL A 221 -1.76 11.14 17.51
C VAL A 221 -2.83 12.04 18.10
N ASN A 222 -4.09 11.72 17.84
CA ASN A 222 -5.24 12.38 18.44
C ASN A 222 -6.27 11.34 18.88
N GLY A 223 -6.81 11.48 20.09
CA GLY A 223 -7.92 10.63 20.53
C GLY A 223 -7.95 10.35 22.03
N THR A 224 -8.63 9.28 22.39
CA THR A 224 -8.73 8.79 23.77
C THR A 224 -8.18 7.37 23.80
N ALA A 225 -7.02 7.19 24.43
CA ALA A 225 -6.28 5.94 24.41
C ALA A 225 -5.45 5.76 25.67
N LYS A 226 -5.44 4.54 26.22
CA LYS A 226 -4.59 4.17 27.35
C LYS A 226 -3.94 2.83 27.07
N GLY A 227 -2.61 2.80 27.02
CA GLY A 227 -1.86 1.62 26.64
C GLY A 227 -0.42 1.92 26.25
N LYS A 228 0.10 1.12 25.33
CA LYS A 228 1.48 1.20 24.82
C LYS A 228 1.46 1.35 23.32
N LEU A 229 2.29 2.28 22.82
CA LEU A 229 2.70 2.29 21.42
C LEU A 229 4.10 1.69 21.33
N ILE A 230 4.28 0.75 20.41
CA ILE A 230 5.52 0.01 20.20
C ILE A 230 6.00 0.31 18.79
N MET A 231 7.18 0.90 18.66
CA MET A 231 7.85 1.12 17.38
C MET A 231 8.89 0.05 17.15
N LYS A 232 8.79 -0.70 16.05
CA LYS A 232 9.75 -1.71 15.60
C LYS A 232 10.49 -1.21 14.37
N TYR A 233 11.81 -1.35 14.35
CA TYR A 233 12.68 -0.95 13.24
C TYR A 233 13.94 -1.80 13.20
N GLY A 234 14.28 -2.33 12.02
CA GLY A 234 15.34 -3.34 11.88
C GLY A 234 15.10 -4.52 12.83
N LYS A 235 16.06 -4.82 13.71
CA LYS A 235 15.95 -5.83 14.79
C LYS A 235 15.69 -5.22 16.18
N LYS A 236 15.21 -3.97 16.23
CA LYS A 236 15.07 -3.20 17.47
C LYS A 236 13.62 -2.78 17.71
N GLU A 237 13.34 -2.44 18.95
CA GLU A 237 12.07 -1.83 19.34
C GLU A 237 12.26 -0.68 20.34
N ALA A 238 11.28 0.21 20.37
CA ALA A 238 11.14 1.25 21.37
C ALA A 238 9.67 1.35 21.78
N VAL A 239 9.40 1.53 23.08
CA VAL A 239 8.05 1.53 23.63
C VAL A 239 7.76 2.87 24.30
N GLN A 240 6.53 3.36 24.15
CA GLN A 240 6.02 4.56 24.82
C GLN A 240 4.67 4.24 25.45
N GLU A 241 4.55 4.47 26.75
CA GLU A 241 3.27 4.42 27.44
C GLU A 241 2.47 5.69 27.17
N ILE A 242 1.17 5.54 26.92
CA ILE A 242 0.28 6.65 26.63
C ILE A 242 -0.99 6.58 27.48
N ASN A 243 -1.48 7.75 27.85
CA ASN A 243 -2.76 7.95 28.52
C ASN A 243 -3.35 9.29 28.04
N LEU A 244 -3.97 9.25 26.87
CA LEU A 244 -4.53 10.41 26.20
C LEU A 244 -6.01 10.59 26.53
N LYS A 245 -6.40 11.81 26.86
CA LYS A 245 -7.78 12.17 27.21
C LYS A 245 -8.36 13.20 26.23
N LYS A 246 -8.63 12.78 24.99
CA LYS A 246 -9.17 13.63 23.91
C LYS A 246 -8.25 14.82 23.62
N GLU A 247 -7.01 14.50 23.30
CA GLU A 247 -5.96 15.48 23.02
C GLU A 247 -5.12 15.05 21.82
N MET A 248 -4.49 16.04 21.18
CA MET A 248 -3.47 15.84 20.16
C MET A 248 -2.09 15.87 20.83
N LYS A 249 -1.22 14.91 20.49
CA LYS A 249 0.14 14.83 21.04
C LYS A 249 1.10 14.20 20.04
N ILE A 250 2.35 14.67 20.04
CA ILE A 250 3.45 13.99 19.35
C ILE A 250 4.11 13.01 20.33
N ILE A 251 4.05 11.72 20.02
CA ILE A 251 4.72 10.67 20.77
C ILE A 251 6.06 10.37 20.09
N LYS A 252 7.17 10.63 20.79
CA LYS A 252 8.53 10.49 20.24
C LYS A 252 9.19 9.19 20.71
N PHE A 253 9.79 8.48 19.78
CA PHE A 253 10.53 7.25 20.03
C PHE A 253 12.02 7.48 19.77
N PRO A 254 12.92 7.10 20.69
CA PRO A 254 14.36 7.17 20.43
C PRO A 254 14.77 6.15 19.36
N VAL A 255 15.59 6.60 18.41
CA VAL A 255 16.20 5.74 17.38
C VAL A 255 17.65 5.50 17.76
N LYS A 256 18.00 4.23 18.04
CA LYS A 256 19.34 3.82 18.46
C LYS A 256 20.00 3.02 17.34
N ARG A 257 20.97 3.63 16.65
CA ARG A 257 21.70 3.02 15.51
C ARG A 257 20.74 2.55 14.40
N GLY A 258 20.05 3.49 13.77
CA GLY A 258 19.21 3.19 12.60
C GLY A 258 20.03 2.74 11.39
N GLY A 259 19.39 2.02 10.48
CA GLY A 259 19.95 1.59 9.19
C GLY A 259 19.65 2.57 8.06
N LYS A 260 20.29 2.36 6.90
CA LYS A 260 20.10 3.20 5.70
C LYS A 260 18.82 2.93 4.92
N LYS A 261 18.12 1.83 5.23
CA LYS A 261 16.90 1.37 4.54
C LYS A 261 16.03 0.59 5.54
N ASP A 262 15.62 1.25 6.61
CA ASP A 262 14.81 0.63 7.65
C ASP A 262 13.31 0.71 7.30
N GLN A 263 12.61 -0.39 7.58
CA GLN A 263 11.16 -0.41 7.75
C GLN A 263 10.84 -0.02 9.19
N VAL A 264 9.79 0.79 9.38
CA VAL A 264 9.26 1.13 10.70
C VAL A 264 7.82 0.65 10.82
N THR A 265 7.53 -0.11 11.88
CA THR A 265 6.16 -0.57 12.19
C THR A 265 5.77 -0.10 13.58
N PHE A 266 4.64 0.60 13.69
CA PHE A 266 4.03 0.91 14.97
C PHE A 266 2.93 -0.10 15.28
N VAL A 267 2.85 -0.54 16.54
CA VAL A 267 1.77 -1.37 17.08
C VAL A 267 1.16 -0.66 18.28
N TYR A 268 -0.16 -0.68 18.41
CA TYR A 268 -0.85 -0.19 19.59
C TYR A 268 -1.43 -1.34 20.40
N GLU A 269 -1.21 -1.34 21.71
CA GLU A 269 -1.76 -2.29 22.67
C GLU A 269 -2.45 -1.52 23.80
N GLY A 270 -3.77 -1.64 23.94
CA GLY A 270 -4.49 -0.91 24.98
C GLY A 270 -5.97 -0.65 24.71
N LYS A 271 -6.55 0.27 25.48
CA LYS A 271 -7.97 0.64 25.39
C LYS A 271 -8.14 1.93 24.60
N GLY A 272 -9.25 2.07 23.87
CA GLY A 272 -9.55 3.26 23.08
C GLY A 272 -8.93 3.20 21.68
N ALA A 273 -8.86 4.36 21.03
CA ALA A 273 -8.38 4.47 19.65
C ALA A 273 -7.69 5.82 19.41
N LEU A 274 -6.77 5.80 18.44
CA LEU A 274 -5.99 6.94 18.00
C LEU A 274 -6.26 7.21 16.52
N ASP A 275 -6.26 8.48 16.16
CA ASP A 275 -6.07 8.93 14.79
C ASP A 275 -4.59 9.34 14.64
N LEU A 276 -3.92 8.87 13.58
CA LEU A 276 -2.51 9.13 13.29
C LEU A 276 -2.42 10.07 12.08
N THR A 277 -1.83 11.24 12.25
CA THR A 277 -1.88 12.34 11.27
C THR A 277 -0.55 12.57 10.56
N LYS A 278 0.54 12.66 11.33
CA LYS A 278 1.87 13.00 10.83
C LYS A 278 2.98 12.22 11.52
N LEU A 279 4.11 12.12 10.85
CA LEU A 279 5.38 11.58 11.34
C LEU A 279 6.39 12.73 11.44
N PHE A 280 7.22 12.71 12.49
CA PHE A 280 8.22 13.74 12.76
C PHE A 280 9.58 13.08 13.02
N LEU A 281 10.51 13.20 12.08
CA LEU A 281 11.83 12.59 12.20
C LEU A 281 12.89 13.66 12.46
N ASN A 282 13.80 13.39 13.39
CA ASN A 282 14.94 14.25 13.73
C ASN A 282 16.14 13.40 14.14
#